data_AF-A0A4V3SAZ2-F1
#
_entry.id   AF-A0A4V3SAZ2-F1
#
_cell.length_a   1.000
_cell.length_b   1.000
_cell.length_c   1.000
_cell.angle_alpha   90.00
_cell.angle_beta   90.00
_cell.angle_gamma   90.00
#
_symmetry.space_group_name_H-M   'P 1'
#
loop_
_entity.id
_entity.type
_entity.pdbx_description
1 polymer ?
#
loop_
_entity_poly.entity_id
_entity_poly.type
_entity_poly.pdbx_seq_one_letter_code
_entity_poly.pdbx_strand_id
1 'polypeptide(L)'
;MQLDQMQLALPSRDYYLKKVSEVQLKAYHNYMTNVAILLGANPHSAPEEFDRVIALEKQLANASLPEADRHDTSAMYRKLTLQKLQQEVPQLHWLVYLREFIKAPIDEKELVVMYAMPYFMQMGRIISRTDRRTLHNYILWRFVMSVMPHMIDEYQQKRIEFRKILLGILSERNRWSQCVEWTNKKLGMAVGALFISENFNHESKETALKMIRTIREAFNELLVENHWMDDETRAVAKKKADSMNERIGYPEFLKNPHELSEEYKM
;
A
#
# COMPACT_ATOMS: atom_id res chain seq x y z
N MET A 1 -1.57 6.41 16.01
CA MET A 1 -1.03 6.61 14.65
C MET A 1 -0.06 5.49 14.29
N GLN A 2 0.11 5.15 13.01
CA GLN A 2 1.02 4.10 12.54
C GLN A 2 1.93 4.63 11.44
N LEU A 3 3.21 4.25 11.46
CA LEU A 3 4.21 4.58 10.45
C LEU A 3 4.96 3.30 10.03
N ASP A 4 5.22 3.19 8.72
CA ASP A 4 5.85 2.03 8.12
C ASP A 4 6.76 2.46 6.96
N GLN A 5 7.60 1.54 6.47
CA GLN A 5 8.46 1.80 5.33
C GLN A 5 7.66 2.20 4.09
N MET A 6 8.21 3.11 3.29
CA MET A 6 7.52 3.62 2.12
C MET A 6 7.40 2.55 1.02
N GLN A 7 6.37 2.65 0.20
CA GLN A 7 6.27 1.86 -1.03
C GLN A 7 7.29 2.33 -2.07
N LEU A 8 8.01 1.39 -2.67
CA LEU A 8 8.93 1.67 -3.77
C LEU A 8 8.16 1.92 -5.08
N ALA A 9 8.84 2.47 -6.08
CA ALA A 9 8.21 2.79 -7.36
C ALA A 9 8.10 1.54 -8.23
N LEU A 10 9.10 0.66 -8.14
CA LEU A 10 9.03 -0.70 -8.66
C LEU A 10 8.37 -1.64 -7.65
N PRO A 11 7.77 -2.76 -8.10
CA PRO A 11 6.92 -3.61 -7.27
C PRO A 11 7.59 -4.21 -6.03
N SER A 12 8.92 -4.35 -6.04
CA SER A 12 9.67 -4.88 -4.90
C SER A 12 11.08 -4.31 -4.84
N ARG A 13 11.72 -4.42 -3.67
CA ARG A 13 13.13 -4.03 -3.49
C ARG A 13 14.08 -4.80 -4.40
N ASP A 14 13.71 -6.04 -4.77
CA ASP A 14 14.55 -6.92 -5.58
C ASP A 14 14.82 -6.34 -6.97
N TYR A 15 13.88 -5.56 -7.52
CA TYR A 15 14.10 -4.88 -8.80
C TYR A 15 15.29 -3.92 -8.75
N TYR A 16 15.62 -3.37 -7.59
CA TYR A 16 16.73 -2.44 -7.40
C TYR A 16 18.05 -3.12 -7.07
N LEU A 17 17.98 -4.29 -6.42
CA LEU A 17 19.14 -4.96 -5.79
C LEU A 17 19.66 -6.15 -6.61
N LYS A 18 18.80 -6.84 -7.37
CA LYS A 18 19.18 -8.04 -8.13
C LYS A 18 19.56 -7.69 -9.57
N LYS A 19 20.65 -8.28 -10.06
CA LYS A 19 21.14 -8.10 -11.44
C LYS A 19 20.13 -8.57 -12.51
N VAL A 20 19.31 -9.57 -12.19
CA VAL A 20 18.29 -10.09 -13.12
C VAL A 20 17.28 -9.02 -13.55
N SER A 21 17.10 -7.96 -12.76
CA SER A 21 16.15 -6.87 -13.01
C SER A 21 16.75 -5.66 -13.73
N GLU A 22 17.97 -5.78 -14.27
CA GLU A 22 18.67 -4.67 -14.93
C GLU A 22 17.89 -4.12 -16.13
N VAL A 23 17.21 -4.99 -16.89
CA VAL A 23 16.36 -4.58 -18.02
C VAL A 23 15.20 -3.71 -17.55
N GLN A 24 14.55 -4.08 -16.44
CA GLN A 24 13.44 -3.31 -15.87
C GLN A 24 13.91 -2.00 -15.24
N LEU A 25 15.10 -1.97 -14.61
CA LEU A 25 15.69 -0.72 -14.11
C LEU A 25 16.02 0.25 -15.25
N LYS A 26 16.58 -0.23 -16.37
CA LYS A 26 16.83 0.59 -17.56
C LYS A 26 15.52 1.12 -18.15
N ALA A 27 14.49 0.27 -18.24
CA ALA A 27 13.17 0.71 -18.69
C ALA A 27 12.55 1.77 -17.77
N TYR A 28 12.75 1.63 -16.45
CA TYR A 28 12.29 2.60 -15.46
C TYR A 28 13.01 3.94 -15.60
N HIS A 29 14.34 3.95 -15.77
CA HIS A 29 15.12 5.16 -16.06
C HIS A 29 14.64 5.86 -17.34
N ASN A 30 14.47 5.10 -18.42
CA ASN A 30 13.97 5.64 -19.69
C ASN A 30 12.56 6.22 -19.54
N TYR A 31 11.70 5.57 -18.76
CA TYR A 31 10.36 6.06 -18.46
C TYR A 31 10.39 7.39 -17.70
N MET A 32 11.20 7.49 -16.65
CA MET A 32 11.43 8.73 -15.89
C MET A 32 11.88 9.87 -16.80
N THR A 33 12.92 9.61 -17.58
CA THR A 33 13.55 10.59 -18.46
C THR A 33 12.58 11.08 -19.54
N ASN A 34 11.92 10.17 -20.25
CA ASN A 34 11.01 10.54 -21.33
C ASN A 34 9.81 11.32 -20.81
N VAL A 35 9.21 10.92 -19.68
CA VAL A 35 8.09 11.65 -19.09
C VAL A 35 8.53 13.04 -18.62
N ALA A 36 9.71 13.17 -18.02
CA ALA A 36 10.20 14.47 -17.60
C ALA A 36 10.46 15.41 -18.78
N ILE A 37 10.98 14.90 -19.90
CA ILE A 37 11.18 15.68 -21.13
C ILE A 37 9.82 16.16 -21.68
N LEU A 38 8.80 15.31 -21.67
CA LEU A 38 7.42 15.71 -22.05
C LEU A 38 6.87 16.81 -21.13
N LEU A 39 7.26 16.81 -19.86
CA LEU A 39 6.93 17.84 -18.88
C LEU A 39 7.83 19.09 -18.96
N GLY A 40 8.73 19.16 -19.95
CA GLY A 40 9.58 20.33 -20.22
C GLY A 40 10.98 20.29 -19.59
N ALA A 41 11.44 19.14 -19.08
CA ALA A 41 12.81 19.00 -18.60
C ALA A 41 13.83 19.06 -19.74
N ASN A 42 15.06 19.52 -19.44
CA ASN A 42 16.14 19.56 -20.43
C ASN A 42 16.57 18.12 -20.81
N PRO A 43 16.51 17.74 -22.10
CA PRO A 43 16.88 16.40 -22.55
C PRO A 43 18.32 15.98 -22.24
N HIS A 44 19.24 16.94 -22.10
CA HIS A 44 20.66 16.66 -21.86
C HIS A 44 20.96 16.39 -20.38
N SER A 45 20.26 17.06 -19.45
CA SER A 45 20.49 16.91 -18.01
C SER A 45 19.56 15.91 -17.34
N ALA A 46 18.34 15.72 -17.86
CA ALA A 46 17.34 14.83 -17.27
C ALA A 46 17.86 13.39 -17.02
N PRO A 47 18.57 12.72 -17.96
CA PRO A 47 19.08 11.37 -17.74
C PRO A 47 19.99 11.27 -16.50
N GLU A 48 20.95 12.19 -16.35
CA GLU A 48 21.89 12.20 -15.23
C GLU A 48 21.19 12.51 -13.90
N GLU A 49 20.20 13.40 -13.93
CA GLU A 49 19.39 13.70 -12.75
C GLU A 49 18.60 12.46 -12.27
N PHE A 50 18.07 11.66 -13.20
CA PHE A 50 17.37 10.42 -12.85
C PHE A 50 18.29 9.27 -12.47
N ASP A 51 19.55 9.25 -12.91
CA ASP A 51 20.55 8.33 -12.37
C ASP A 51 20.75 8.56 -10.86
N ARG A 52 20.79 9.83 -10.44
CA ARG A 52 20.87 10.20 -9.01
C ARG A 52 19.61 9.80 -8.25
N VAL A 53 18.42 9.95 -8.85
CA VAL A 53 17.16 9.51 -8.24
C VAL A 53 17.12 7.99 -8.09
N ILE A 54 17.53 7.22 -9.10
CA ILE A 54 17.60 5.76 -9.00
C ILE A 54 18.64 5.31 -7.97
N ALA A 55 19.77 6.01 -7.87
CA ALA A 55 20.75 5.74 -6.82
C ALA A 55 20.17 5.95 -5.42
N LEU A 56 19.39 7.03 -5.21
CA LEU A 56 18.64 7.26 -3.98
C LEU A 56 17.62 6.13 -3.72
N GLU A 57 16.81 5.76 -4.73
CA GLU A 57 15.84 4.67 -4.59
C GLU A 57 16.50 3.33 -4.24
N LYS A 58 17.68 3.03 -4.81
CA LYS A 58 18.48 1.85 -4.45
C LYS A 58 18.91 1.86 -2.98
N GLN A 59 19.34 3.01 -2.46
CA GLN A 59 19.70 3.14 -1.03
C GLN A 59 18.48 2.92 -0.13
N LEU A 60 17.33 3.49 -0.49
CA LEU A 60 16.08 3.33 0.26
C LEU A 60 15.54 1.89 0.18
N ALA A 61 15.64 1.24 -0.98
CA ALA A 61 15.30 -0.18 -1.16
C ALA A 61 16.24 -1.12 -0.39
N ASN A 62 17.53 -0.76 -0.28
CA ASN A 62 18.45 -1.51 0.54
C ASN A 62 18.11 -1.37 2.04
N ALA A 63 17.68 -0.19 2.47
CA ALA A 63 17.26 0.07 3.85
C ALA A 63 15.91 -0.58 4.21
N SER A 64 15.03 -0.85 3.25
CA SER A 64 13.71 -1.46 3.50
C SER A 64 13.84 -2.92 3.92
N LEU A 65 12.95 -3.36 4.84
CA LEU A 65 12.86 -4.75 5.26
C LEU A 65 12.27 -5.62 4.13
N PRO A 66 12.83 -6.81 3.86
CA PRO A 66 12.24 -7.81 2.96
C PRO A 66 10.85 -8.25 3.43
N GLU A 67 9.96 -8.58 2.49
CA GLU A 67 8.59 -9.03 2.83
C GLU A 67 8.58 -10.31 3.69
N ALA A 68 9.51 -11.22 3.45
CA ALA A 68 9.66 -12.45 4.24
C ALA A 68 9.96 -12.16 5.72
N ASP A 69 10.68 -11.08 6.01
CA ASP A 69 11.03 -10.68 7.39
C ASP A 69 9.88 -9.92 8.06
N ARG A 70 8.78 -9.66 7.33
CA ARG A 70 7.63 -8.86 7.79
C ARG A 70 6.41 -9.71 8.18
N HIS A 71 6.55 -11.04 8.23
CA HIS A 71 5.46 -11.93 8.68
C HIS A 71 5.21 -11.87 10.19
N ASP A 72 6.25 -11.67 11.01
CA ASP A 72 6.09 -11.49 12.45
C ASP A 72 5.76 -10.02 12.78
N THR A 73 4.47 -9.73 12.78
CA THR A 73 3.94 -8.42 13.13
C THR A 73 4.26 -8.00 14.57
N SER A 74 4.46 -8.95 15.49
CA SER A 74 4.78 -8.66 16.90
C SER A 74 6.24 -8.24 17.05
N ALA A 75 7.16 -8.91 16.35
CA ALA A 75 8.57 -8.54 16.35
C ALA A 75 8.82 -7.16 15.74
N MET A 76 8.02 -6.76 14.74
CA MET A 76 8.09 -5.44 14.12
C MET A 76 7.38 -4.34 14.92
N TYR A 77 6.41 -4.70 15.76
CA TYR A 77 5.57 -3.74 16.47
C TYR A 77 6.39 -2.99 17.51
N ARG A 78 6.63 -1.70 17.26
CA ARG A 78 7.29 -0.82 18.24
C ARG A 78 6.43 0.40 18.53
N LYS A 79 5.87 0.46 19.74
CA LYS A 79 5.09 1.61 20.23
C LYS A 79 5.95 2.55 21.05
N LEU A 80 6.00 3.83 20.68
CA LEU A 80 6.81 4.86 21.35
C LEU A 80 6.17 6.25 21.22
N THR A 81 6.61 7.20 22.05
CA THR A 81 6.15 8.59 22.00
C THR A 81 6.85 9.36 20.88
N LEU A 82 6.23 10.42 20.34
CA LEU A 82 6.88 11.29 19.36
C LEU A 82 8.21 11.86 19.87
N GLN A 83 8.31 12.17 21.16
CA GLN A 83 9.57 12.58 21.78
C GLN A 83 10.68 11.54 21.61
N LYS A 84 10.39 10.25 21.83
CA LYS A 84 11.37 9.17 21.64
C LYS A 84 11.69 8.97 20.16
N LEU A 85 10.69 9.11 19.28
CA LEU A 85 10.89 9.02 17.83
C LEU A 85 11.89 10.09 17.36
N GLN A 86 11.74 11.31 17.87
CA GLN A 86 12.61 12.43 17.56
C GLN A 86 14.06 12.19 18.03
N GLN A 87 14.26 11.48 19.14
CA GLN A 87 15.61 11.11 19.61
C GLN A 87 16.26 10.04 18.74
N GLU A 88 15.49 9.03 18.29
CA GLU A 88 16.03 7.92 17.52
C GLU A 88 16.20 8.23 16.03
N VAL A 89 15.36 9.11 15.48
CA VAL A 89 15.43 9.58 14.08
C VAL A 89 15.39 11.12 14.07
N PRO A 90 16.51 11.77 14.46
CA PRO A 90 16.57 13.22 14.63
C PRO A 90 16.59 14.01 13.32
N GLN A 91 16.81 13.33 12.18
CA GLN A 91 16.94 13.99 10.87
C GLN A 91 15.61 14.54 10.32
N LEU A 92 14.48 14.14 10.92
CA LEU A 92 13.14 14.61 10.55
C LEU A 92 12.50 15.31 11.75
N HIS A 93 11.86 16.46 11.50
CA HIS A 93 11.04 17.14 12.51
C HIS A 93 9.64 16.53 12.53
N TRP A 94 9.46 15.46 13.29
CA TRP A 94 8.24 14.64 13.27
C TRP A 94 6.98 15.40 13.68
N LEU A 95 7.07 16.23 14.73
CA LEU A 95 5.93 16.98 15.22
C LEU A 95 5.44 18.01 14.18
N VAL A 96 6.37 18.68 13.50
CA VAL A 96 6.06 19.61 12.39
C VAL A 96 5.41 18.83 11.26
N TYR A 97 6.07 17.76 10.79
CA TYR A 97 5.57 16.92 9.70
C TYR A 97 4.14 16.43 9.95
N LEU A 98 3.84 15.90 11.13
CA LEU A 98 2.52 15.36 11.43
C LEU A 98 1.43 16.43 11.55
N ARG A 99 1.76 17.62 12.08
CA ARG A 99 0.80 18.74 12.18
C ARG A 99 0.41 19.32 10.82
N GLU A 100 1.26 19.20 9.81
CA GLU A 100 0.92 19.63 8.44
C GLU A 100 -0.20 18.77 7.82
N PHE A 101 -0.24 17.47 8.13
CA PHE A 101 -1.20 16.54 7.51
C PHE A 101 -2.38 16.19 8.40
N ILE A 102 -2.23 16.25 9.72
CA ILE A 102 -3.26 15.83 10.67
C ILE A 102 -3.86 17.06 11.32
N LYS A 103 -5.14 17.31 11.02
CA LYS A 103 -5.96 18.39 11.60
C LYS A 103 -6.45 18.04 13.00
N ALA A 104 -5.54 17.67 13.90
CA ALA A 104 -5.83 17.36 15.30
C ALA A 104 -4.70 17.88 16.20
N PRO A 105 -4.99 18.22 17.47
CA PRO A 105 -3.95 18.63 18.41
C PRO A 105 -3.03 17.44 18.70
N ILE A 106 -1.81 17.49 18.17
CA ILE A 106 -0.74 16.50 18.42
C ILE A 106 0.36 17.16 19.24
N ASP A 107 0.81 16.49 20.30
CA ASP A 107 1.94 16.88 21.13
C ASP A 107 3.06 15.82 21.15
N GLU A 108 4.15 16.08 21.86
CA GLU A 108 5.30 15.17 21.93
C GLU A 108 5.03 13.84 22.66
N LYS A 109 3.94 13.77 23.44
CA LYS A 109 3.55 12.58 24.21
C LYS A 109 2.70 11.62 23.38
N GLU A 110 2.23 12.05 22.20
CA GLU A 110 1.44 11.24 21.29
C GLU A 110 2.13 9.90 20.98
N LEU A 111 1.36 8.82 21.03
CA LEU A 111 1.86 7.45 20.83
C LEU A 111 1.76 7.05 19.36
N VAL A 112 2.89 6.63 18.81
CA VAL A 112 3.01 6.15 17.43
C VAL A 112 3.50 4.71 17.44
N VAL A 113 2.92 3.89 16.56
CA VAL A 113 3.37 2.53 16.27
C VAL A 113 4.26 2.57 15.03
N MET A 114 5.47 2.04 15.15
CA MET A 114 6.45 1.92 14.08
C MET A 114 6.59 0.44 13.70
N TYR A 115 6.39 0.08 12.43
CA TYR A 115 6.56 -1.30 11.94
C TYR A 115 7.94 -1.57 11.31
N ALA A 116 8.72 -0.53 10.99
CA ALA A 116 10.01 -0.67 10.32
C ALA A 116 11.05 0.30 10.89
N MET A 117 11.24 0.31 12.21
CA MET A 117 12.13 1.28 12.86
C MET A 117 13.57 1.31 12.29
N PRO A 118 14.22 0.16 11.97
CA PRO A 118 15.53 0.19 11.32
C PRO A 118 15.55 0.93 9.98
N TYR A 119 14.48 0.82 9.19
CA TYR A 119 14.32 1.54 7.94
C TYR A 119 14.30 3.06 8.19
N PHE A 120 13.54 3.55 9.17
CA PHE A 120 13.46 4.98 9.47
C PHE A 120 14.80 5.57 9.91
N MET A 121 15.58 4.84 10.70
CA MET A 121 16.92 5.26 11.11
C MET A 121 17.87 5.41 9.91
N GLN A 122 17.82 4.45 8.97
CA GLN A 122 18.64 4.52 7.75
C GLN A 122 18.13 5.57 6.77
N MET A 123 16.81 5.68 6.59
CA MET A 123 16.17 6.68 5.75
C MET A 123 16.53 8.10 6.21
N GLY A 124 16.47 8.39 7.52
CA GLY A 124 16.88 9.67 8.07
C GLY A 124 18.33 10.04 7.68
N ARG A 125 19.25 9.08 7.79
CA ARG A 125 20.66 9.26 7.38
C ARG A 125 20.81 9.47 5.88
N ILE A 126 20.12 8.67 5.05
CA ILE A 126 20.14 8.78 3.59
C ILE A 126 19.65 10.17 3.17
N ILE A 127 18.48 10.59 3.67
CA ILE A 127 17.89 11.89 3.34
C ILE A 127 18.83 13.03 3.76
N SER A 128 19.41 12.98 4.95
CA SER A 128 20.32 14.04 5.44
C SER A 128 21.58 14.24 4.61
N ARG A 129 22.01 13.22 3.86
CA ARG A 129 23.21 13.24 3.00
C ARG A 129 22.88 13.45 1.52
N THR A 130 21.62 13.37 1.15
CA THR A 130 21.19 13.47 -0.24
C THR A 130 21.01 14.94 -0.61
N ASP A 131 21.48 15.31 -1.79
CA ASP A 131 21.27 16.67 -2.31
C ASP A 131 19.77 17.00 -2.43
N ARG A 132 19.43 18.26 -2.09
CA ARG A 132 18.04 18.73 -2.07
C ARG A 132 17.36 18.61 -3.43
N ARG A 133 18.08 18.85 -4.54
CA ARG A 133 17.53 18.70 -5.89
C ARG A 133 17.16 17.25 -6.16
N THR A 134 18.00 16.29 -5.78
CA THR A 134 17.70 14.86 -5.94
C THR A 134 16.48 14.45 -5.11
N LEU A 135 16.35 14.94 -3.87
CA LEU A 135 15.16 14.69 -3.04
C LEU A 135 13.88 15.26 -3.68
N HIS A 136 13.94 16.49 -4.18
CA HIS A 136 12.80 17.11 -4.86
C HIS A 136 12.40 16.34 -6.13
N ASN A 137 13.37 15.97 -6.96
CA ASN A 137 13.12 15.18 -8.16
C ASN A 137 12.50 13.83 -7.82
N TYR A 138 12.98 13.16 -6.77
CA TYR A 138 12.40 11.91 -6.29
C TYR A 138 10.93 12.09 -5.87
N ILE A 139 10.63 13.08 -5.02
CA ILE A 139 9.26 13.33 -4.53
C ILE A 139 8.32 13.69 -5.70
N LEU A 140 8.76 14.60 -6.57
CA LEU A 140 8.00 15.02 -7.75
C LEU A 140 7.76 13.84 -8.69
N TRP A 141 8.77 12.99 -8.91
CA TRP A 141 8.62 11.80 -9.74
C TRP A 141 7.59 10.83 -9.16
N ARG A 142 7.62 10.57 -7.84
CA ARG A 142 6.61 9.72 -7.19
C ARG A 142 5.20 10.28 -7.34
N PHE A 143 5.04 11.60 -7.29
CA PHE A 143 3.77 12.25 -7.58
C PHE A 143 3.37 12.11 -9.05
N VAL A 144 4.28 12.40 -10.00
CA VAL A 144 4.06 12.23 -11.44
C VAL A 144 3.56 10.82 -11.73
N MET A 145 4.25 9.78 -11.23
CA MET A 145 3.80 8.39 -11.40
C MET A 145 2.36 8.13 -10.95
N SER A 146 1.91 8.80 -9.88
CA SER A 146 0.55 8.63 -9.35
C SER A 146 -0.52 9.25 -10.26
N VAL A 147 -0.19 10.32 -10.98
CA VAL A 147 -1.13 11.00 -11.89
C VAL A 147 -1.06 10.49 -13.33
N MET A 148 0.05 9.83 -13.71
CA MET A 148 0.24 9.29 -15.06
C MET A 148 -0.92 8.46 -15.61
N PRO A 149 -1.64 7.60 -14.84
CA PRO A 149 -2.81 6.86 -15.33
C PRO A 149 -4.00 7.74 -15.75
N HIS A 150 -3.97 9.04 -15.48
CA HIS A 150 -5.05 9.99 -15.77
C HIS A 150 -4.67 11.04 -16.84
N MET A 151 -3.46 10.96 -17.38
CA MET A 151 -2.95 11.89 -18.39
C MET A 151 -3.41 11.49 -19.81
N ILE A 152 -3.25 12.41 -20.76
CA ILE A 152 -3.55 12.21 -22.19
C ILE A 152 -2.66 11.13 -22.83
N ASP A 153 -3.05 10.69 -24.03
CA ASP A 153 -2.49 9.50 -24.70
C ASP A 153 -0.96 9.51 -24.84
N GLU A 154 -0.34 10.65 -25.09
CA GLU A 154 1.12 10.78 -25.22
C GLU A 154 1.85 10.31 -23.95
N TYR A 155 1.33 10.68 -22.78
CA TYR A 155 1.86 10.25 -21.48
C TYR A 155 1.52 8.79 -21.21
N GLN A 156 0.29 8.35 -21.53
CA GLN A 156 -0.10 6.96 -21.38
C GLN A 156 0.82 6.04 -22.18
N GLN A 157 1.16 6.40 -23.41
CA GLN A 157 2.01 5.59 -24.26
C GLN A 157 3.36 5.27 -23.59
N LYS A 158 4.01 6.26 -22.97
CA LYS A 158 5.26 6.05 -22.21
C LYS A 158 5.07 5.10 -21.02
N ARG A 159 3.95 5.23 -20.32
CA ARG A 159 3.59 4.32 -19.23
C ARG A 159 3.34 2.89 -19.73
N ILE A 160 2.68 2.73 -20.88
CA ILE A 160 2.41 1.42 -21.50
C ILE A 160 3.72 0.75 -21.90
N GLU A 161 4.60 1.46 -22.61
CA GLU A 161 5.92 0.97 -23.01
C GLU A 161 6.71 0.44 -21.80
N PHE A 162 6.72 1.19 -20.70
CA PHE A 162 7.33 0.76 -19.45
C PHE A 162 6.67 -0.49 -18.86
N ARG A 163 5.34 -0.53 -18.77
CA ARG A 163 4.61 -1.66 -18.20
C ARG A 163 4.75 -2.94 -19.02
N LYS A 164 4.89 -2.85 -20.35
CA LYS A 164 5.21 -4.00 -21.21
C LYS A 164 6.50 -4.69 -20.76
N ILE A 165 7.54 -3.91 -20.46
CA ILE A 165 8.83 -4.43 -20.01
C ILE A 165 8.76 -4.91 -18.55
N LEU A 166 8.05 -4.18 -17.69
CA LEU A 166 7.96 -4.49 -16.26
C LEU A 166 7.11 -5.74 -15.97
N LEU A 167 5.96 -5.86 -16.64
CA LEU A 167 4.90 -6.83 -16.31
C LEU A 167 4.64 -7.85 -17.42
N GLY A 168 5.23 -7.69 -18.61
CA GLY A 168 4.96 -8.57 -19.76
C GLY A 168 3.56 -8.43 -20.36
N ILE A 169 2.84 -7.36 -20.05
CA ILE A 169 1.51 -7.11 -20.62
C ILE A 169 1.64 -6.67 -22.09
N LEU A 170 0.72 -7.07 -22.96
CA LEU A 170 0.77 -6.70 -24.40
C LEU A 170 -0.01 -5.42 -24.72
N SER A 171 -1.07 -5.15 -23.96
CA SER A 171 -1.93 -3.98 -24.10
C SER A 171 -2.50 -3.58 -22.73
N GLU A 172 -2.99 -2.35 -22.64
CA GLU A 172 -3.76 -1.91 -21.48
C GLU A 172 -5.19 -2.43 -21.54
N ARG A 173 -5.84 -2.45 -20.37
CA ARG A 173 -7.27 -2.73 -20.29
C ARG A 173 -8.07 -1.67 -21.05
N ASN A 174 -9.21 -2.06 -21.60
CA ASN A 174 -10.14 -1.13 -22.23
C ASN A 174 -10.53 -0.01 -21.26
N ARG A 175 -10.68 1.22 -21.77
CA ARG A 175 -10.93 2.41 -20.94
C ARG A 175 -12.16 2.28 -20.04
N TRP A 176 -13.26 1.72 -20.56
CA TRP A 176 -14.49 1.51 -19.77
C TRP A 176 -14.21 0.60 -18.55
N SER A 177 -13.40 -0.44 -18.71
CA SER A 177 -13.07 -1.38 -17.64
C SER A 177 -12.21 -0.71 -16.58
N GLN A 178 -11.26 0.14 -16.99
CA GLN A 178 -10.51 0.98 -16.07
C GLN A 178 -11.43 1.94 -15.30
N CYS A 179 -12.38 2.60 -15.98
CA CYS A 179 -13.35 3.48 -15.32
C CYS A 179 -14.19 2.74 -14.27
N VAL A 180 -14.67 1.53 -14.58
CA VAL A 180 -15.40 0.70 -13.62
C VAL A 180 -14.52 0.36 -12.40
N GLU A 181 -13.27 -0.05 -12.62
CA GLU A 181 -12.32 -0.36 -11.54
C GLU A 181 -12.05 0.86 -10.64
N TRP A 182 -11.84 2.03 -11.23
CA TRP A 182 -11.62 3.28 -10.49
C TRP A 182 -12.84 3.71 -9.70
N THR A 183 -14.03 3.66 -10.31
CA THR A 183 -15.29 3.98 -9.63
C THR A 183 -15.53 2.99 -8.49
N ASN A 184 -15.32 1.69 -8.69
CA ASN A 184 -15.45 0.71 -7.62
C ASN A 184 -14.43 0.91 -6.49
N LYS A 185 -13.19 1.32 -6.81
CA LYS A 185 -12.17 1.62 -5.80
C LYS A 185 -12.50 2.83 -4.94
N LYS A 186 -13.20 3.83 -5.49
CA LYS A 186 -13.53 5.09 -4.80
C LYS A 186 -14.93 5.11 -4.20
N LEU A 187 -15.87 4.43 -4.85
CA LEU A 187 -17.30 4.41 -4.55
C LEU A 187 -17.80 2.96 -4.44
N GLY A 188 -17.01 2.08 -3.83
CA GLY A 188 -17.28 0.64 -3.81
C GLY A 188 -18.60 0.25 -3.15
N MET A 189 -19.05 1.01 -2.14
CA MET A 189 -20.37 0.79 -1.52
C MET A 189 -21.51 1.15 -2.48
N ALA A 190 -21.43 2.26 -3.20
CA ALA A 190 -22.42 2.65 -4.20
C ALA A 190 -22.45 1.69 -5.40
N VAL A 191 -21.29 1.32 -5.95
CA VAL A 191 -21.20 0.33 -7.04
C VAL A 191 -21.70 -1.04 -6.54
N GLY A 192 -21.36 -1.41 -5.30
CA GLY A 192 -21.85 -2.61 -4.65
C GLY A 192 -23.38 -2.65 -4.57
N ALA A 193 -24.03 -1.56 -4.15
CA ALA A 193 -25.48 -1.47 -4.07
C ALA A 193 -26.16 -1.76 -5.42
N LEU A 194 -25.63 -1.18 -6.52
CA LEU A 194 -26.10 -1.45 -7.88
C LEU A 194 -25.87 -2.92 -8.30
N PHE A 195 -24.70 -3.46 -7.96
CA PHE A 195 -24.37 -4.85 -8.29
C PHE A 195 -25.32 -5.83 -7.58
N ILE A 196 -25.60 -5.59 -6.30
CA ILE A 196 -26.43 -6.47 -5.46
C ILE A 196 -27.88 -6.46 -5.94
N SER A 197 -28.43 -5.30 -6.32
CA SER A 197 -29.82 -5.20 -6.77
C SER A 197 -30.11 -6.04 -8.01
N GLU A 198 -29.11 -6.28 -8.85
CA GLU A 198 -29.28 -7.01 -10.11
C GLU A 198 -28.74 -8.45 -10.06
N ASN A 199 -27.71 -8.73 -9.26
CA ASN A 199 -26.92 -9.96 -9.40
C ASN A 199 -26.85 -10.84 -8.13
N PHE A 200 -27.41 -10.41 -6.99
CA PHE A 200 -27.24 -11.13 -5.73
C PHE A 200 -28.51 -11.84 -5.26
N ASN A 201 -28.50 -13.18 -5.28
CA ASN A 201 -29.58 -14.00 -4.74
C ASN A 201 -29.47 -14.14 -3.21
N HIS A 202 -30.57 -13.87 -2.50
CA HIS A 202 -30.65 -14.03 -1.04
C HIS A 202 -30.38 -15.46 -0.57
N GLU A 203 -30.77 -16.47 -1.36
CA GLU A 203 -30.53 -17.88 -1.03
C GLU A 203 -29.03 -18.21 -0.97
N SER A 204 -28.21 -17.55 -1.80
CA SER A 204 -26.77 -17.71 -1.79
C SER A 204 -26.14 -17.23 -0.48
N LYS A 205 -26.70 -16.18 0.15
CA LYS A 205 -26.25 -15.69 1.45
C LYS A 205 -26.53 -16.70 2.56
N GLU A 206 -27.75 -17.24 2.61
CA GLU A 206 -28.12 -18.26 3.61
C GLU A 206 -27.30 -19.53 3.47
N THR A 207 -27.04 -19.96 2.23
CA THR A 207 -26.19 -21.12 1.95
C THR A 207 -24.77 -20.89 2.44
N ALA A 208 -24.18 -19.72 2.14
CA ALA A 208 -22.84 -19.37 2.61
C ALA A 208 -22.76 -19.25 4.14
N LEU A 209 -23.79 -18.70 4.81
CA LEU A 209 -23.86 -18.65 6.27
C LEU A 209 -23.83 -20.05 6.88
N LYS A 210 -24.63 -20.98 6.32
CA LYS A 210 -24.62 -22.39 6.75
C LYS A 210 -23.24 -23.00 6.57
N MET A 211 -22.62 -22.81 5.41
CA MET A 211 -21.27 -23.33 5.13
C MET A 211 -20.23 -22.80 6.13
N ILE A 212 -20.24 -21.49 6.43
CA ILE A 212 -19.29 -20.92 7.41
C ILE A 212 -19.49 -21.51 8.80
N ARG A 213 -20.74 -21.69 9.23
CA ARG A 213 -21.05 -22.33 10.53
C ARG A 213 -20.55 -23.76 10.57
N THR A 214 -20.84 -24.56 9.55
CA THR A 214 -20.35 -25.94 9.45
C THR A 214 -18.83 -26.01 9.42
N ILE A 215 -18.15 -25.11 8.72
CA ILE A 215 -16.67 -25.04 8.73
C ILE A 215 -16.14 -24.66 10.12
N ARG A 216 -16.79 -23.73 10.83
CA ARG A 216 -16.40 -23.36 12.19
C ARG A 216 -16.60 -24.52 13.17
N GLU A 217 -17.72 -25.24 13.05
CA GLU A 217 -18.00 -26.44 13.84
C GLU A 217 -16.94 -27.52 13.61
N ALA A 218 -16.67 -27.87 12.35
CA ALA A 218 -15.62 -28.83 11.99
C ALA A 218 -14.23 -28.37 12.46
N PHE A 219 -13.90 -27.08 12.37
CA PHE A 219 -12.65 -26.54 12.90
C PHE A 219 -12.55 -26.72 14.42
N ASN A 220 -13.64 -26.48 15.15
CA ASN A 220 -13.69 -26.69 16.59
C ASN A 220 -13.57 -28.17 16.97
N GLU A 221 -14.14 -29.09 16.20
CA GLU A 221 -13.96 -30.54 16.37
C GLU A 221 -12.50 -30.95 16.17
N LEU A 222 -11.88 -30.47 15.08
CA LEU A 222 -10.46 -30.71 14.80
C LEU A 222 -9.54 -30.14 15.89
N LEU A 223 -9.91 -29.01 16.52
CA LEU A 223 -9.16 -28.49 17.66
C LEU A 223 -9.14 -29.47 18.84
N VAL A 224 -10.22 -30.21 19.09
CA VAL A 224 -10.29 -31.18 20.20
C VAL A 224 -9.38 -32.38 19.94
N GLU A 225 -9.34 -32.87 18.70
CA GLU A 225 -8.49 -34.01 18.30
C GLU A 225 -7.01 -33.63 18.15
N ASN A 226 -6.69 -32.34 18.19
CA ASN A 226 -5.35 -31.87 17.94
C ASN A 226 -4.39 -32.10 19.12
N HIS A 227 -3.47 -33.06 18.96
CA HIS A 227 -2.53 -33.47 20.00
C HIS A 227 -1.27 -32.59 20.16
N TRP A 228 -0.93 -31.71 19.20
CA TRP A 228 0.27 -30.87 19.34
C TRP A 228 0.06 -29.61 20.19
N MET A 229 -1.20 -29.25 20.46
CA MET A 229 -1.57 -28.14 21.35
C MET A 229 -1.87 -28.67 22.76
N ASP A 230 -1.66 -27.86 23.79
CA ASP A 230 -2.18 -28.13 25.14
C ASP A 230 -3.66 -27.72 25.28
N ASP A 231 -4.29 -28.14 26.39
CA ASP A 231 -5.71 -27.87 26.67
C ASP A 231 -6.03 -26.37 26.78
N GLU A 232 -5.13 -25.60 27.40
CA GLU A 232 -5.32 -24.16 27.59
C GLU A 232 -5.34 -23.43 26.24
N THR A 233 -4.38 -23.74 25.38
CA THR A 233 -4.25 -23.15 24.05
C THR A 233 -5.42 -23.57 23.16
N ARG A 234 -5.90 -24.83 23.25
CA ARG A 234 -7.12 -25.29 22.55
C ARG A 234 -8.35 -24.47 22.97
N ALA A 235 -8.52 -24.23 24.27
CA ALA A 235 -9.64 -23.45 24.79
C ALA A 235 -9.64 -22.00 24.27
N VAL A 236 -8.46 -21.36 24.23
CA VAL A 236 -8.30 -20.01 23.66
C VAL A 236 -8.57 -20.00 22.15
N ALA A 237 -8.07 -20.99 21.41
CA ALA A 237 -8.29 -21.10 19.96
C ALA A 237 -9.79 -21.27 19.63
N LYS A 238 -10.49 -22.11 20.39
CA LYS A 238 -11.95 -22.28 20.26
C LYS A 238 -12.70 -20.98 20.55
N LYS A 239 -12.37 -20.31 21.66
CA LYS A 239 -12.98 -19.00 22.00
C LYS A 239 -12.79 -17.98 20.89
N LYS A 240 -11.61 -17.96 20.26
CA LYS A 240 -11.34 -17.08 19.11
C LYS A 240 -12.21 -17.46 17.92
N ALA A 241 -12.26 -18.74 17.53
CA ALA A 241 -13.08 -19.20 16.42
C ALA A 241 -14.57 -18.85 16.60
N ASP A 242 -15.10 -19.04 17.81
CA ASP A 242 -16.48 -18.73 18.18
C ASP A 242 -16.76 -17.21 18.16
N SER A 243 -15.74 -16.38 18.40
CA SER A 243 -15.85 -14.91 18.36
C SER A 243 -15.66 -14.27 16.98
N MET A 244 -15.34 -15.07 15.95
CA MET A 244 -15.09 -14.53 14.61
C MET A 244 -16.38 -14.04 13.96
N ASN A 245 -16.45 -12.72 13.74
CA ASN A 245 -17.57 -12.10 13.03
C ASN A 245 -17.63 -12.53 11.57
N GLU A 246 -18.84 -12.85 11.11
CA GLU A 246 -19.12 -13.24 9.72
C GLU A 246 -19.58 -12.03 8.91
N ARG A 247 -19.00 -11.83 7.72
CA ARG A 247 -19.45 -10.81 6.76
C ARG A 247 -19.62 -11.48 5.41
N ILE A 248 -20.87 -11.59 4.93
CA ILE A 248 -21.20 -12.28 3.68
C ILE A 248 -21.89 -11.34 2.70
N GLY A 249 -21.33 -11.25 1.50
CA GLY A 249 -21.87 -10.47 0.39
C GLY A 249 -21.68 -8.97 0.62
N TYR A 250 -22.56 -8.37 1.42
CA TYR A 250 -22.64 -6.93 1.58
C TYR A 250 -23.19 -6.52 2.95
N PRO A 251 -22.86 -5.29 3.43
CA PRO A 251 -23.45 -4.76 4.65
C PRO A 251 -24.90 -4.30 4.40
N GLU A 252 -25.79 -4.53 5.36
CA GLU A 252 -27.24 -4.30 5.18
C GLU A 252 -27.60 -2.85 4.83
N PHE A 253 -26.81 -1.86 5.28
CA PHE A 253 -27.06 -0.45 4.99
C PHE A 253 -27.04 -0.11 3.49
N LEU A 254 -26.44 -0.94 2.63
CA LEU A 254 -26.48 -0.72 1.18
C LEU A 254 -27.89 -0.81 0.59
N LYS A 255 -28.83 -1.46 1.28
CA LYS A 255 -30.24 -1.50 0.88
C LYS A 255 -31.00 -0.21 1.22
N ASN A 256 -30.42 0.65 2.07
CA ASN A 256 -31.04 1.90 2.48
C ASN A 256 -30.37 3.07 1.72
N PRO A 257 -31.06 3.69 0.75
CA PRO A 257 -30.49 4.79 -0.02
C PRO A 257 -30.07 6.00 0.83
N HIS A 258 -30.76 6.26 1.95
CA HIS A 258 -30.40 7.36 2.85
C HIS A 258 -29.07 7.09 3.56
N GLU A 259 -28.93 5.93 4.20
CA GLU A 259 -27.68 5.53 4.87
C GLU A 259 -26.51 5.46 3.90
N LEU A 260 -26.74 4.92 2.69
CA LEU A 260 -25.72 4.91 1.64
C LEU A 260 -25.30 6.32 1.22
N SER A 261 -26.23 7.27 1.18
CA SER A 261 -25.91 8.66 0.82
C SER A 261 -25.10 9.36 1.90
N GLU A 262 -25.32 9.06 3.19
CA GLU A 262 -24.54 9.62 4.30
C GLU A 262 -23.05 9.26 4.22
N GLU A 263 -22.71 8.06 3.73
CA GLU A 263 -21.31 7.62 3.53
C GLU A 263 -20.51 8.56 2.60
N TYR A 264 -21.21 9.29 1.73
CA TYR A 264 -20.59 10.16 0.72
C TYR A 264 -20.78 11.66 0.99
N LYS A 265 -21.33 12.03 2.15
CA LYS A 265 -21.36 13.44 2.57
C LYS A 265 -19.99 13.82 3.15
N MET A 266 -19.39 14.85 2.58
CA MET A 266 -18.10 15.43 3.04
C MET A 266 -18.29 16.37 4.23
#